data_AF-A0AA88U964-F1
#
_entry.id   AF-A0AA88U964-F1
#
_cell.length_a   1.000
_cell.length_b   1.000
_cell.length_c   1.000
_cell.angle_alpha   90.00
_cell.angle_beta   90.00
_cell.angle_gamma   90.00
#
_symmetry.space_group_name_H-M   'P 1'
#
loop_
_entity.id
_entity.type
_entity.pdbx_description
1 polymer ?
#
loop_
_entity_poly.entity_id
_entity_poly.type
_entity_poly.pdbx_seq_one_letter_code
_entity_poly.pdbx_strand_id
1 'polypeptide(L)'
;MNGSDYVKDDQKRSYYVSSQNNWAYSCSGTFKSETANSSDYIKKTTCEISDDVYVTARLCPVSLKYYGFCLRQGNYTVTLHFAEIVYSEGDDYNILGERVFDIYIQDKRVQTNFNPKKAARGPKKDFSLIYNASVNKDHMLRIHLYWAGKGSLFTPPATNGPLISAISVTPGMKSP
;
A
#
# COMPACT_ATOMS: atom_id res chain seq x y z
N MET A 1 2.61 -22.12 -9.53
CA MET A 1 2.51 -21.43 -8.24
C MET A 1 1.07 -21.63 -7.77
N ASN A 2 0.87 -22.61 -6.89
CA ASN A 2 -0.39 -22.82 -6.18
C ASN A 2 -0.38 -21.92 -4.94
N GLY A 3 -1.48 -21.18 -4.71
CA GLY A 3 -1.93 -20.74 -3.39
C GLY A 3 -1.05 -19.74 -2.63
N SER A 4 -1.38 -18.45 -2.77
CA SER A 4 -1.19 -17.36 -1.78
C SER A 4 -0.06 -17.52 -0.75
N ASP A 5 1.18 -17.34 -1.16
CA ASP A 5 2.28 -17.08 -0.23
C ASP A 5 2.12 -15.64 0.31
N TYR A 6 1.62 -15.52 1.54
CA TYR A 6 1.61 -14.24 2.26
C TYR A 6 3.04 -13.91 2.71
N VAL A 7 3.67 -12.94 2.04
CA VAL A 7 4.96 -12.40 2.48
C VAL A 7 4.69 -11.23 3.42
N LYS A 8 4.88 -11.45 4.72
CA LYS A 8 4.73 -10.41 5.72
C LYS A 8 5.74 -9.29 5.48
N ASP A 9 5.27 -8.06 5.49
CA ASP A 9 6.08 -6.87 5.27
C ASP A 9 6.38 -6.14 6.59
N ASP A 10 7.37 -6.63 7.34
CA ASP A 10 7.76 -6.10 8.67
C ASP A 10 9.10 -5.35 8.68
N GLN A 11 9.70 -5.17 7.51
CA GLN A 11 11.04 -4.61 7.37
C GLN A 11 11.02 -3.08 7.48
N LYS A 12 11.81 -2.50 8.39
CA LYS A 12 11.98 -1.03 8.55
C LYS A 12 12.93 -0.41 7.52
N ARG A 13 13.09 -1.05 6.37
CA ARG A 13 14.02 -0.62 5.31
C ARG A 13 13.25 0.16 4.24
N SER A 14 13.96 1.06 3.56
CA SER A 14 13.44 1.79 2.40
C SER A 14 13.41 0.93 1.13
N TYR A 15 14.06 -0.24 1.14
CA TYR A 15 13.98 -1.21 0.05
C TYR A 15 14.11 -2.63 0.61
N TYR A 16 13.55 -3.58 -0.12
CA TYR A 16 13.68 -5.00 0.19
C TYR A 16 13.50 -5.83 -1.08
N VAL A 17 14.22 -6.93 -1.15
CA VAL A 17 14.06 -7.99 -2.17
C VAL A 17 13.83 -9.29 -1.41
N SER A 18 12.82 -10.06 -1.80
CA SER A 18 12.52 -11.35 -1.17
C SER A 18 13.66 -12.34 -1.41
N SER A 19 13.86 -13.26 -0.47
CA SER A 19 14.87 -14.33 -0.60
C SER A 19 14.67 -15.21 -1.84
N GLN A 20 13.43 -15.31 -2.31
CA GLN A 20 13.04 -16.05 -3.52
C GLN A 20 13.22 -15.24 -4.81
N ASN A 21 13.62 -13.96 -4.71
CA ASN A 21 13.78 -13.03 -5.83
C ASN A 21 12.52 -12.90 -6.72
N ASN A 22 11.34 -13.18 -6.16
CA ASN A 22 10.05 -13.10 -6.85
C ASN A 22 9.28 -11.81 -6.50
N TRP A 23 9.72 -11.07 -5.48
CA TRP A 23 9.07 -9.83 -5.05
C TRP A 23 10.09 -8.83 -4.51
N ALA A 24 9.83 -7.54 -4.71
CA ALA A 24 10.59 -6.46 -4.09
C ALA A 24 9.72 -5.23 -3.85
N TYR A 25 10.19 -4.34 -2.99
CA TYR A 25 9.64 -3.00 -2.89
C TYR A 25 10.72 -1.94 -2.73
N SER A 26 10.35 -0.70 -3.06
CA SER A 26 11.11 0.50 -2.71
C SER A 26 10.19 1.60 -2.19
N CYS A 27 10.71 2.33 -1.21
CA CYS A 27 10.05 3.36 -0.43
C CYS A 27 10.96 4.60 -0.44
N SER A 28 10.47 5.73 -0.89
CA SER A 28 11.29 6.94 -1.03
C SER A 28 10.57 8.22 -0.65
N GLY A 29 11.38 9.26 -0.43
CA GLY A 29 10.95 10.59 0.02
C GLY A 29 11.30 10.85 1.48
N THR A 30 10.77 11.96 2.00
CA THR A 30 10.97 12.40 3.39
C THR A 30 9.63 12.77 4.00
N PHE A 31 9.42 12.42 5.27
CA PHE A 31 8.23 12.84 5.99
C PHE A 31 8.29 14.34 6.32
N LYS A 32 7.14 14.98 6.50
CA LYS A 32 7.04 16.36 6.99
C LYS A 32 7.32 16.47 8.49
N SER A 33 7.03 15.41 9.25
CA SER A 33 7.43 15.31 10.64
C SER A 33 8.96 15.31 10.80
N GLU A 34 9.45 16.19 11.66
CA GLU A 34 10.88 16.29 12.02
C GLU A 34 11.35 15.11 12.89
N THR A 35 10.43 14.38 13.53
CA THR A 35 10.74 13.27 14.43
C THR A 35 10.57 11.90 13.78
N ALA A 36 9.98 11.85 12.58
CA ALA A 36 9.74 10.60 11.88
C ALA A 36 11.05 9.98 11.37
N ASN A 37 11.16 8.66 11.49
CA ASN A 37 12.34 7.89 11.12
C ASN A 37 11.95 6.57 10.43
N SER A 38 12.92 5.69 10.19
CA SER A 38 12.69 4.42 9.49
C SER A 38 11.72 3.48 10.22
N SER A 39 11.50 3.64 11.53
CA SER A 39 10.49 2.87 12.25
C SER A 39 9.06 3.25 11.87
N ASP A 40 8.84 4.46 11.34
CA ASP A 40 7.52 4.92 10.87
C ASP A 40 7.09 4.30 9.55
N TYR A 41 7.99 3.60 8.85
CA TYR A 41 7.65 2.88 7.62
C TYR A 41 6.68 1.73 7.86
N ILE A 42 6.61 1.20 9.09
CA ILE A 42 5.63 0.18 9.48
C ILE A 42 4.75 0.76 10.58
N LYS A 43 3.45 0.85 10.31
CA LYS A 43 2.45 1.29 11.27
C LYS A 43 1.67 0.09 11.75
N LYS A 44 1.38 0.08 13.04
CA LYS A 44 0.64 -0.98 13.71
C LYS A 44 -0.45 -0.35 14.56
N THR A 45 -1.64 -0.92 14.53
CA THR A 45 -2.73 -0.60 15.46
C THR A 45 -2.96 -1.75 16.43
N THR A 46 -3.56 -1.46 17.58
CA THR A 46 -3.85 -2.43 18.65
C THR A 46 -5.34 -2.82 18.73
N CYS A 47 -6.20 -2.22 17.89
CA CYS A 47 -7.66 -2.38 17.98
C CYS A 47 -8.24 -3.47 17.07
N GLU A 48 -9.48 -3.86 17.39
CA GLU A 48 -10.38 -4.85 16.76
C GLU A 48 -10.63 -4.63 15.26
N ILE A 49 -9.61 -4.79 14.43
CA ILE A 49 -9.83 -5.03 13.00
C ILE A 49 -10.01 -6.53 12.82
N SER A 50 -11.04 -6.92 12.06
CA SER A 50 -11.53 -8.30 11.95
C SER A 50 -10.51 -9.31 11.42
N ASP A 51 -9.45 -8.83 10.77
CA ASP A 51 -8.45 -9.66 10.10
C ASP A 51 -7.03 -9.11 10.36
N ASP A 52 -6.09 -10.02 10.61
CA ASP A 52 -4.70 -9.73 11.01
C ASP A 52 -3.97 -8.87 9.96
N VAL A 53 -4.36 -8.99 8.68
CA VAL A 53 -3.73 -8.28 7.57
C VAL A 53 -3.87 -6.75 7.65
N TYR A 54 -4.91 -6.23 8.31
CA TYR A 54 -5.16 -4.79 8.41
C TYR A 54 -4.60 -4.16 9.70
N VAL A 55 -4.06 -4.98 10.61
CA VAL A 55 -3.44 -4.53 11.87
C VAL A 55 -2.13 -3.80 11.59
N THR A 56 -1.46 -4.13 10.49
CA THR A 56 -0.23 -3.48 10.04
C THR A 56 -0.38 -2.84 8.67
N ALA A 57 0.37 -1.78 8.43
CA ALA A 57 0.48 -1.18 7.11
C ALA A 57 1.87 -0.59 6.86
N ARG A 58 2.36 -0.71 5.63
CA ARG A 58 3.54 0.03 5.18
C ARG A 58 3.14 1.45 4.83
N LEU A 59 3.90 2.40 5.35
CA LEU A 59 3.79 3.81 5.08
C LEU A 59 5.08 4.30 4.42
N CYS A 60 4.97 5.03 3.32
CA CYS A 60 6.11 5.67 2.68
C CYS A 60 5.88 7.15 2.50
N PRO A 61 6.92 7.99 2.55
CA PRO A 61 6.70 9.44 2.51
C PRO A 61 6.19 9.97 1.17
N VAL A 62 6.73 9.50 0.05
CA VAL A 62 6.38 10.03 -1.28
C VAL A 62 6.00 8.93 -2.25
N SER A 63 6.84 7.90 -2.39
CA SER A 63 6.67 6.86 -3.39
C SER A 63 6.86 5.49 -2.75
N LEU A 64 5.88 4.62 -2.93
CA LEU A 64 5.94 3.20 -2.58
C LEU A 64 5.73 2.37 -3.84
N LYS A 65 6.76 1.65 -4.27
CA LYS A 65 6.73 0.79 -5.44
C LYS A 65 6.89 -0.65 -5.01
N TYR A 66 6.09 -1.53 -5.61
CA TYR A 66 6.20 -2.96 -5.50
C TYR A 66 6.44 -3.57 -6.88
N TYR A 67 7.24 -4.63 -6.89
CA TYR A 67 7.63 -5.36 -8.09
C TYR A 67 7.42 -6.85 -7.86
N GLY A 68 6.62 -7.49 -8.72
CA GLY A 68 6.56 -8.94 -8.83
C GLY A 68 7.42 -9.39 -10.01
N PHE A 69 8.33 -10.34 -9.78
CA PHE A 69 9.24 -10.87 -10.81
C PHE A 69 8.87 -12.30 -11.20
N CYS A 70 9.44 -12.77 -12.31
CA CYS A 70 9.31 -14.16 -12.78
C CYS A 70 7.85 -14.59 -12.98
N LEU A 71 6.96 -13.63 -13.27
CA LEU A 71 5.55 -13.91 -13.52
C LEU A 71 5.36 -14.43 -14.95
N ARG A 72 4.45 -15.39 -15.12
CA ARG A 72 4.09 -15.87 -16.47
C ARG A 72 3.40 -14.74 -17.23
N GLN A 73 3.61 -14.66 -18.53
CA GLN A 73 2.86 -13.72 -19.36
C GLN A 73 1.36 -14.04 -19.25
N GLY A 74 0.53 -13.04 -18.98
CA GLY A 74 -0.91 -13.22 -18.84
C GLY A 74 -1.58 -12.11 -18.04
N ASN A 75 -2.89 -12.27 -17.86
CA ASN A 75 -3.70 -11.39 -17.03
C ASN A 75 -3.68 -11.87 -15.58
N TYR A 76 -3.65 -10.90 -14.67
CA TYR A 76 -3.64 -11.10 -13.23
C TYR A 76 -4.68 -10.19 -12.58
N THR A 77 -5.26 -10.68 -11.49
CA THR A 77 -6.08 -9.89 -10.58
C THR A 77 -5.17 -9.41 -9.45
N VAL A 78 -5.07 -8.08 -9.30
CA VAL A 78 -4.34 -7.40 -8.23
C VAL A 78 -5.36 -6.84 -7.25
N THR A 79 -5.31 -7.31 -6.01
CA THR A 79 -6.09 -6.77 -4.90
C THR A 79 -5.17 -5.97 -3.98
N LEU A 80 -5.52 -4.70 -3.75
CA LEU A 80 -4.82 -3.79 -2.86
C LEU A 80 -5.67 -3.58 -1.61
N HIS A 81 -5.12 -3.93 -0.46
CA HIS A 81 -5.80 -3.88 0.83
C HIS A 81 -5.36 -2.65 1.63
N PHE A 82 -6.33 -1.89 2.13
CA PHE A 82 -6.10 -0.65 2.86
C PHE A 82 -6.90 -0.61 4.17
N ALA A 83 -6.28 -0.04 5.20
CA ALA A 83 -6.97 0.50 6.36
C ALA A 83 -6.24 1.77 6.81
N GLU A 84 -6.93 2.90 6.97
CA GLU A 84 -6.30 4.10 7.53
C GLU A 84 -6.15 3.93 9.05
N ILE A 85 -4.94 3.57 9.48
CA ILE A 85 -4.60 3.32 10.89
C ILE A 85 -3.72 4.41 11.49
N VAL A 86 -3.28 5.42 10.72
CA VAL A 86 -2.43 6.51 11.22
C VAL A 86 -3.28 7.69 11.65
N TYR A 87 -4.12 8.21 10.76
CA TYR A 87 -5.09 9.26 11.08
C TYR A 87 -6.35 8.65 11.70
N SER A 88 -6.15 7.98 12.84
CA SER A 88 -7.17 7.14 13.49
C SER A 88 -7.22 7.25 15.02
N GLU A 89 -6.26 7.94 15.63
CA GLU A 89 -6.11 8.09 17.08
C GLU A 89 -6.60 9.49 17.49
N GLY A 90 -7.48 9.59 18.50
CA GLY A 90 -8.01 10.86 18.99
C GLY A 90 -9.09 11.49 18.09
N ASP A 91 -10.09 12.12 18.70
CA ASP A 91 -11.24 12.69 17.98
C ASP A 91 -10.80 13.73 16.94
N ASP A 92 -9.85 14.59 17.28
CA ASP A 92 -9.39 15.67 16.40
C ASP A 92 -8.59 15.17 15.18
N TYR A 93 -7.63 14.24 15.36
CA TYR A 93 -6.82 13.74 14.23
C TYR A 93 -7.61 12.82 13.32
N ASN A 94 -8.50 12.01 13.89
CA ASN A 94 -9.41 11.18 13.11
C ASN A 94 -10.28 12.04 12.17
N ILE A 95 -10.79 13.17 12.66
CA ILE A 95 -11.63 14.07 11.86
C ILE A 95 -10.79 14.87 10.85
N LEU A 96 -9.64 15.41 11.24
CA LEU A 96 -8.88 16.39 10.44
C LEU A 96 -7.81 15.78 9.52
N GLY A 97 -7.29 14.59 9.84
CA GLY A 97 -6.16 13.99 9.14
C GLY A 97 -6.57 13.26 7.86
N GLU A 98 -6.05 13.66 6.71
CA GLU A 98 -6.41 13.09 5.41
C GLU A 98 -5.19 12.54 4.69
N ARG A 99 -5.25 11.28 4.24
CA ARG A 99 -4.23 10.66 3.41
C ARG A 99 -4.74 10.52 1.98
N VAL A 100 -4.02 11.09 1.02
CA VAL A 100 -4.45 11.14 -0.39
C VAL A 100 -3.29 10.81 -1.32
N PHE A 101 -3.41 9.78 -2.15
CA PHE A 101 -2.36 9.38 -3.09
C PHE A 101 -2.95 8.78 -4.38
N ASP A 102 -2.15 8.74 -5.43
CA ASP A 102 -2.49 8.09 -6.69
C ASP A 102 -2.01 6.63 -6.69
N ILE A 103 -2.70 5.77 -7.43
CA ILE A 103 -2.34 4.35 -7.62
C ILE A 103 -2.09 4.09 -9.10
N TYR A 104 -0.96 3.46 -9.38
CA TYR A 104 -0.54 3.02 -10.70
C TYR A 104 -0.33 1.51 -10.71
N ILE A 105 -0.79 0.85 -11.77
CA ILE A 105 -0.51 -0.55 -12.05
C ILE A 105 -0.02 -0.64 -13.49
N GLN A 106 1.11 -1.33 -13.70
CA GLN A 106 1.82 -1.37 -14.99
C GLN A 106 1.97 0.03 -15.60
N ASP A 107 2.45 0.96 -14.78
CA ASP A 107 2.72 2.36 -15.13
C ASP A 107 1.50 3.19 -15.57
N LYS A 108 0.30 2.61 -15.56
CA LYS A 108 -0.97 3.31 -15.81
C LYS A 108 -1.59 3.76 -14.50
N ARG A 109 -1.96 5.05 -14.39
CA ARG A 109 -2.74 5.56 -13.25
C ARG A 109 -4.15 4.96 -13.28
N VAL A 110 -4.45 4.10 -12.32
CA VAL A 110 -5.75 3.41 -12.18
C VAL A 110 -6.66 4.09 -11.15
N GLN A 111 -6.08 4.81 -10.19
CA GLN A 111 -6.82 5.59 -9.21
C GLN A 111 -6.11 6.93 -8.98
N THR A 112 -6.88 8.02 -8.97
CA THR A 112 -6.36 9.36 -8.69
C THR A 112 -6.95 9.87 -7.38
N ASN A 113 -6.16 10.54 -6.55
CA ASN A 113 -6.58 11.11 -5.26
C ASN A 113 -7.29 10.08 -4.34
N PHE A 114 -6.82 8.84 -4.31
CA PHE A 114 -7.36 7.82 -3.43
C PHE A 114 -7.18 8.21 -1.97
N ASN A 115 -8.25 8.10 -1.20
CA ASN A 115 -8.25 8.31 0.24
C ASN A 115 -8.86 7.09 0.93
N PRO A 116 -8.04 6.25 1.59
CA PRO A 116 -8.52 5.00 2.18
C PRO A 116 -9.55 5.23 3.29
N LYS A 117 -9.35 6.26 4.14
CA LYS A 117 -10.30 6.62 5.21
C LYS A 117 -11.68 6.96 4.67
N LYS A 118 -11.75 7.78 3.61
CA LYS A 118 -13.02 8.15 2.97
C LYS A 118 -13.66 6.97 2.25
N ALA A 119 -12.87 6.17 1.54
CA ALA A 119 -13.37 4.98 0.85
C ALA A 119 -13.98 3.96 1.82
N ALA A 120 -13.32 3.72 2.96
CA ALA A 120 -13.78 2.82 4.02
C ALA A 120 -14.88 3.43 4.92
N ARG A 121 -15.28 4.69 4.71
CA ARG A 121 -16.23 5.44 5.55
C ARG A 121 -15.79 5.51 7.02
N GLY A 122 -14.52 5.77 7.25
CA GLY A 122 -13.92 5.95 8.58
C GLY A 122 -12.49 5.39 8.65
N PRO A 123 -11.76 5.70 9.73
CA PRO A 123 -10.47 5.09 10.02
C PRO A 123 -10.64 3.66 10.53
N LYS A 124 -9.55 2.89 10.60
CA LYS A 124 -9.51 1.51 11.13
C LYS A 124 -10.57 0.57 10.51
N LYS A 125 -11.04 0.91 9.31
CA LYS A 125 -11.96 0.12 8.50
C LYS A 125 -11.22 -0.36 7.27
N ASP A 126 -11.43 -1.62 6.95
CA ASP A 126 -10.84 -2.24 5.78
C ASP A 126 -11.52 -1.77 4.49
N PHE A 127 -10.73 -1.66 3.44
CA PHE A 127 -11.21 -1.39 2.09
C PHE A 127 -10.24 -2.00 1.08
N SER A 128 -10.80 -2.66 0.06
CA SER A 128 -10.00 -3.30 -0.98
C SER A 128 -10.34 -2.75 -2.35
N LEU A 129 -9.30 -2.54 -3.17
CA LEU A 129 -9.43 -2.22 -4.58
C LEU A 129 -8.94 -3.39 -5.43
N ILE A 130 -9.70 -3.75 -6.45
CA ILE A 130 -9.39 -4.87 -7.34
C ILE A 130 -9.15 -4.31 -8.75
N TYR A 131 -8.01 -4.67 -9.34
CA TYR A 131 -7.62 -4.24 -10.67
C TYR A 131 -7.09 -5.40 -11.50
N ASN A 132 -7.36 -5.37 -12.81
CA ASN A 132 -6.72 -6.28 -13.75
C ASN A 132 -5.38 -5.72 -14.23
N ALA A 133 -4.36 -6.56 -14.25
CA ALA A 133 -3.02 -6.23 -14.74
C ALA A 133 -2.57 -7.25 -15.78
N SER A 134 -2.00 -6.80 -16.88
CA SER A 134 -1.34 -7.68 -17.85
C SER A 134 0.15 -7.70 -17.60
N VAL A 135 0.71 -8.87 -17.31
CA VAL A 135 2.17 -9.09 -17.30
C VAL A 135 2.62 -9.39 -18.72
N ASN A 136 3.62 -8.65 -19.20
CA ASN A 136 4.11 -8.72 -20.58
C ASN A 136 5.41 -9.55 -20.65
N LYS A 137 6.16 -9.42 -21.75
CA LYS A 137 7.41 -10.16 -22.00
C LYS A 137 8.54 -9.84 -21.01
N ASP A 138 8.42 -8.75 -20.24
CA ASP A 138 9.37 -8.42 -19.17
C ASP A 138 9.18 -9.25 -17.89
N HIS A 139 8.12 -10.08 -17.85
CA HIS A 139 7.79 -10.95 -16.73
C HIS A 139 7.65 -10.22 -15.39
N MET A 140 7.31 -8.92 -15.43
CA MET A 140 7.26 -8.04 -14.27
C MET A 140 5.88 -7.42 -14.06
N LEU A 141 5.41 -7.43 -12.81
CA LEU A 141 4.26 -6.64 -12.36
C LEU A 141 4.78 -5.44 -11.59
N ARG A 142 4.34 -4.23 -11.96
CA ARG A 142 4.65 -2.98 -11.26
C ARG A 142 3.40 -2.43 -10.60
N ILE A 143 3.49 -2.13 -9.30
CA ILE A 143 2.46 -1.42 -8.54
C ILE A 143 3.14 -0.21 -7.90
N HIS A 144 2.57 0.97 -8.06
CA HIS A 144 3.14 2.21 -7.52
C HIS A 144 2.06 3.06 -6.88
N LEU A 145 2.24 3.33 -5.59
CA LEU A 145 1.43 4.27 -4.84
C LEU A 145 2.26 5.55 -4.72
N TYR A 146 1.70 6.67 -5.16
CA TYR A 146 2.42 7.92 -5.32
C TYR A 146 1.69 9.09 -4.68
N TRP A 147 2.41 9.80 -3.82
CA TRP A 147 1.89 10.99 -3.17
C TRP A 147 2.32 12.25 -3.91
N ALA A 148 1.35 12.87 -4.58
CA ALA A 148 1.54 14.10 -5.36
C ALA A 148 1.37 15.39 -4.52
N GLY A 149 1.62 15.34 -3.20
CA GLY A 149 1.54 16.52 -2.33
C GLY A 149 0.15 16.85 -1.77
N LYS A 150 -0.81 15.93 -1.80
CA LYS A 150 -2.21 16.15 -1.35
C LYS A 150 -2.53 15.50 -0.01
N GLY A 151 -3.58 15.98 0.66
CA GLY A 151 -3.95 15.53 2.01
C GLY A 151 -3.30 16.38 3.09
N SER A 152 -3.31 15.89 4.32
CA SER A 152 -2.78 16.59 5.49
C SER A 152 -1.26 16.57 5.50
N LEU A 153 -0.66 17.76 5.58
CA LEU A 153 0.79 17.95 5.64
C LEU A 153 1.30 18.12 7.08
N PHE A 154 0.59 18.93 7.85
CA PHE A 154 1.03 19.38 9.17
C PHE A 154 0.14 18.90 10.32
N THR A 155 -0.98 18.23 10.01
CA THR A 155 -1.79 17.55 11.02
C THR A 155 -0.96 16.44 11.64
N PRO A 156 -0.67 16.46 12.96
CA PRO A 156 0.03 15.38 13.63
C PRO A 156 -0.62 14.02 13.32
N PRO A 157 0.17 12.96 13.07
CA PRO A 157 1.63 12.87 13.23
C PRO A 157 2.47 13.45 12.07
N ALA A 158 1.88 14.21 11.14
CA ALA A 158 2.55 14.85 10.00
C ALA A 158 3.32 13.86 9.10
N THR A 159 2.77 12.65 8.93
CA THR A 159 3.33 11.61 8.07
C THR A 159 2.58 11.56 6.74
N ASN A 160 3.11 12.30 5.76
CA ASN A 160 2.64 12.28 4.37
C ASN A 160 2.83 10.93 3.69
N GLY A 161 2.21 10.78 2.53
CA GLY A 161 2.50 9.68 1.60
C GLY A 161 1.50 8.54 1.56
N PRO A 162 1.73 7.52 0.71
CA PRO A 162 0.84 6.37 0.61
C PRO A 162 0.97 5.40 1.80
N LEU A 163 -0.12 4.72 2.09
CA LEU A 163 -0.19 3.63 3.06
C LEU A 163 -0.89 2.42 2.43
N ILE A 164 -0.42 1.21 2.71
CA ILE A 164 -1.05 -0.04 2.26
C ILE A 164 -0.87 -1.15 3.29
N SER A 165 -1.91 -1.95 3.50
CA SER A 165 -1.91 -3.08 4.45
C SER A 165 -1.34 -4.34 3.80
N ALA A 166 -1.83 -4.69 2.60
CA ALA A 166 -1.36 -5.85 1.87
C ALA A 166 -1.65 -5.76 0.37
N ILE A 167 -1.01 -6.66 -0.38
CA ILE A 167 -1.22 -6.87 -1.80
C ILE A 167 -1.44 -8.37 -2.02
N SER A 168 -2.46 -8.71 -2.80
CA SER A 168 -2.67 -10.06 -3.33
C SER A 168 -2.62 -10.02 -4.85
N VAL A 169 -1.95 -11.00 -5.45
CA VAL A 169 -1.83 -11.14 -6.90
C VAL A 169 -2.19 -12.57 -7.27
N THR A 170 -3.27 -12.74 -8.02
CA THR A 170 -3.73 -14.05 -8.49
C THR A 170 -3.76 -14.07 -10.01
N PRO A 171 -3.42 -15.21 -10.67
CA PRO A 171 -3.63 -15.35 -12.10
C PRO A 171 -5.12 -15.11 -12.41
N GLY A 172 -5.40 -14.31 -13.44
CA GLY A 172 -6.76 -14.16 -13.95
C GLY A 172 -7.25 -15.52 -14.47
N MET A 173 -8.51 -15.85 -14.20
CA MET A 173 -9.09 -17.07 -14.77
C MET A 173 -8.94 -17.03 -16.29
N LYS A 174 -8.34 -18.08 -16.87
CA LYS A 174 -8.49 -18.31 -18.31
C LYS A 174 -9.97 -18.54 -18.54
N SER A 175 -10.59 -17.79 -19.45
CA SER A 175 -11.86 -18.22 -20.03
C SER A 175 -11.65 -19.65 -20.58
N PRO A 176 -12.55 -20.60 -20.27
CA PRO A 176 -12.43 -21.99 -20.72
C PRO A 176 -12.30 -22.11 -22.24
#